data_AF-A0A3D0K0Z9-F1
#
_entry.id   AF-A0A3D0K0Z9-F1
#
_cell.length_a   1.000
_cell.length_b   1.000
_cell.length_c   1.000
_cell.angle_alpha   90.00
_cell.angle_beta   90.00
_cell.angle_gamma   90.00
#
_symmetry.space_group_name_H-M   'P 1'
#
loop_
_entity.id
_entity.type
_entity.pdbx_description
1 polymer ?
#
loop_
_entity_poly.entity_id
_entity_poly.type
_entity_poly.pdbx_seq_one_letter_code
_entity_poly.pdbx_strand_id
1 'polypeptide(L)'
;MKMQLNSRWALAGVLAVAGIAGGSAAAPLDGGFCSCNHQFEAGDVVHLLVDNPNRAENLPAGSEGKVLCGNPRFDKWVQVGFFDWDNGGRDLNHFCECGGIDSDGKGWWVRCNTLAPGPALRHGACCLGGHCVATFEPDCLNRGGEFLGRDIECMPDLCGCGEPVDCPDLDGNGVVDIQDAHEFIFQFFGWRPEPPQDLNADCEVDGLDLILILDAIGHCVEPIEEPPAEAAPQPDPDPTGACCTGDECRIATEAECNGEWLGEAVTCDD
;
A
#
# COMPACT_ATOMS: atom_id res chain seq x y z
N MET A 1 -37.54 40.14 -50.33
CA MET A 1 -38.58 40.48 -49.31
C MET A 1 -37.86 40.48 -47.96
N LYS A 2 -37.56 41.65 -47.38
CA LYS A 2 -38.34 42.33 -46.29
C LYS A 2 -38.65 41.35 -45.14
N MET A 3 -38.29 41.57 -43.88
CA MET A 3 -38.27 42.82 -43.11
C MET A 3 -37.40 42.66 -41.85
N GLN A 4 -36.67 43.73 -41.53
CA GLN A 4 -36.26 44.07 -40.16
C GLN A 4 -37.44 44.65 -39.38
N LEU A 5 -37.49 44.49 -38.06
CA LEU A 5 -37.52 45.57 -37.04
C LEU A 5 -37.92 45.05 -35.64
N ASN A 6 -37.16 45.49 -34.62
CA ASN A 6 -37.56 46.12 -33.33
C ASN A 6 -38.60 45.40 -32.43
N SER A 7 -38.60 45.47 -31.09
CA SER A 7 -38.16 46.52 -30.15
C SER A 7 -38.24 46.00 -28.69
N ARG A 8 -37.56 46.76 -27.83
CA ARG A 8 -37.42 46.80 -26.36
C ARG A 8 -38.71 46.67 -25.52
N TRP A 9 -38.56 46.77 -24.18
CA TRP A 9 -39.53 46.77 -23.04
C TRP A 9 -39.55 45.40 -22.31
N ALA A 10 -39.38 45.23 -21.00
CA ALA A 10 -39.31 46.14 -19.85
C ALA A 10 -38.58 45.47 -18.66
N LEU A 11 -38.08 46.29 -17.72
CA LEU A 11 -37.56 45.88 -16.40
C LEU A 11 -38.70 45.40 -15.48
N ALA A 12 -38.49 44.26 -14.81
CA ALA A 12 -38.95 43.89 -13.47
C ALA A 12 -38.25 42.55 -13.15
N GLY A 13 -37.44 42.39 -12.10
CA GLY A 13 -37.73 42.68 -10.72
C GLY A 13 -37.91 41.34 -9.98
N VAL A 14 -36.94 41.01 -9.13
CA VAL A 14 -37.04 40.04 -8.00
C VAL A 14 -37.09 38.54 -8.37
N LEU A 15 -36.00 37.82 -8.15
CA LEU A 15 -35.85 36.88 -7.03
C LEU A 15 -34.44 36.27 -7.08
N ALA A 16 -33.62 36.58 -6.06
CA ALA A 16 -32.47 35.76 -5.75
C ALA A 16 -33.00 34.41 -5.21
N VAL A 17 -33.01 33.39 -6.06
CA VAL A 17 -33.06 32.01 -5.57
C VAL A 17 -31.61 31.64 -5.31
N ALA A 18 -31.24 31.64 -4.03
CA ALA A 18 -30.10 30.89 -3.55
C ALA A 18 -30.38 29.41 -3.88
N GLY A 19 -29.94 28.98 -5.06
CA GLY A 19 -29.80 27.57 -5.39
C GLY A 19 -28.68 27.06 -4.49
N ILE A 20 -29.08 26.52 -3.34
CA ILE A 20 -28.22 25.70 -2.50
C ILE A 20 -27.60 24.70 -3.46
N ALA A 21 -26.27 24.77 -3.59
CA ALA A 21 -25.49 23.67 -4.10
C ALA A 21 -25.77 22.51 -3.15
N GLY A 22 -26.82 21.74 -3.43
CA GLY A 22 -26.89 20.34 -3.10
C GLY A 22 -25.82 19.68 -3.94
N GLY A 23 -24.56 19.90 -3.56
CA GLY A 23 -23.59 18.85 -3.70
C GLY A 23 -24.22 17.70 -2.95
N SER A 24 -24.82 16.78 -3.70
CA SER A 24 -24.92 15.40 -3.27
C SER A 24 -23.47 14.95 -3.13
N ALA A 25 -22.83 15.32 -2.02
CA ALA A 25 -22.03 14.36 -1.32
C ALA A 25 -22.98 13.16 -1.23
N ALA A 26 -22.73 12.14 -2.06
CA ALA A 26 -23.12 10.81 -1.68
C ALA A 26 -22.55 10.69 -0.27
N ALA A 27 -23.43 10.81 0.72
CA ALA A 27 -23.08 10.37 2.04
C ALA A 27 -22.51 8.96 1.84
N PRO A 28 -21.42 8.58 2.54
CA PRO A 28 -21.16 7.16 2.66
C PRO A 28 -22.48 6.54 3.09
N LEU A 29 -22.84 5.38 2.56
CA LEU A 29 -24.01 4.66 3.04
C LEU A 29 -23.79 4.44 4.55
N ASP A 30 -24.29 5.36 5.37
CA ASP A 30 -24.18 5.35 6.83
C ASP A 30 -25.27 4.41 7.37
N GLY A 31 -25.29 3.21 6.78
CA GLY A 31 -25.97 2.02 7.23
C GLY A 31 -24.90 1.07 7.75
N GLY A 32 -24.10 1.54 8.71
CA GLY A 32 -23.08 0.75 9.36
C GLY A 32 -23.63 -0.62 9.76
N PHE A 33 -22.92 -1.67 9.41
CA PHE A 33 -23.33 -3.03 9.67
C PHE A 33 -23.43 -3.27 11.18
N CYS A 34 -24.64 -3.57 11.66
CA CYS A 34 -24.97 -3.51 13.09
C CYS A 34 -24.74 -4.81 13.86
N SER A 35 -23.71 -5.54 13.49
CA SER A 35 -23.29 -6.74 14.20
C SER A 35 -21.77 -6.82 14.19
N CYS A 36 -21.24 -7.65 15.07
CA CYS A 36 -19.82 -7.87 15.31
C CYS A 36 -19.06 -6.60 15.68
N ASN A 37 -19.67 -5.63 16.39
CA ASN A 37 -19.05 -4.32 16.61
C ASN A 37 -18.51 -3.67 15.32
N HIS A 38 -19.22 -3.85 14.19
CA HIS A 38 -18.83 -3.35 12.87
C HIS A 38 -17.52 -3.95 12.33
N GLN A 39 -17.15 -5.17 12.76
CA GLN A 39 -15.97 -5.87 12.24
C GLN A 39 -16.13 -6.36 10.80
N PHE A 40 -17.36 -6.47 10.31
CA PHE A 40 -17.69 -6.94 8.97
C PHE A 40 -18.81 -6.08 8.39
N GLU A 41 -18.92 -6.04 7.07
CA GLU A 41 -20.00 -5.41 6.31
C GLU A 41 -20.73 -6.44 5.44
N ALA A 42 -21.96 -6.12 5.03
CA ALA A 42 -22.67 -6.96 4.07
C ALA A 42 -21.93 -6.94 2.73
N GLY A 43 -21.60 -8.10 2.20
CA GLY A 43 -20.73 -8.24 1.04
C GLY A 43 -19.32 -8.73 1.35
N ASP A 44 -18.87 -8.61 2.61
CA ASP A 44 -17.54 -9.05 3.01
C ASP A 44 -17.36 -10.54 2.80
N VAL A 45 -16.20 -10.91 2.27
CA VAL A 45 -15.79 -12.31 2.23
C VAL A 45 -15.11 -12.67 3.55
N VAL A 46 -15.53 -13.78 4.11
CA VAL A 46 -15.07 -14.34 5.37
C VAL A 46 -14.65 -15.78 5.16
N HIS A 47 -13.72 -16.24 5.98
CA HIS A 47 -13.44 -17.66 6.07
C HIS A 47 -13.71 -18.15 7.49
N LEU A 48 -14.16 -19.39 7.57
CA LEU A 48 -14.60 -20.01 8.80
C LEU A 48 -13.42 -20.58 9.59
N LEU A 49 -13.36 -20.31 10.89
CA LEU A 49 -12.25 -20.75 11.75
C LEU A 49 -12.51 -22.10 12.45
N VAL A 50 -13.74 -22.62 12.37
CA VAL A 50 -14.19 -23.80 13.13
C VAL A 50 -15.06 -24.71 12.27
N ASP A 51 -15.00 -26.01 12.51
CA ASP A 51 -15.88 -26.97 11.84
C ASP A 51 -17.32 -26.88 12.34
N ASN A 52 -18.27 -27.01 11.42
CA ASN A 52 -19.71 -27.13 11.65
C ASN A 52 -20.30 -26.08 12.62
N PRO A 53 -20.07 -24.78 12.38
CA PRO A 53 -20.52 -23.70 13.26
C PRO A 53 -22.04 -23.73 13.40
N ASN A 54 -22.52 -23.61 14.63
CA ASN A 54 -23.95 -23.60 14.92
C ASN A 54 -24.72 -24.79 14.30
N ARG A 55 -24.09 -25.98 14.28
CA ARG A 55 -24.65 -27.22 13.70
C ARG A 55 -24.82 -27.18 12.17
N ALA A 56 -24.05 -26.36 11.48
CA ALA A 56 -23.91 -26.44 10.02
C ALA A 56 -23.22 -27.74 9.64
N GLU A 57 -23.97 -28.83 9.41
CA GLU A 57 -23.38 -30.10 9.03
C GLU A 57 -22.66 -30.01 7.68
N ASN A 58 -21.47 -30.62 7.60
CA ASN A 58 -20.60 -30.68 6.43
C ASN A 58 -20.05 -29.31 6.00
N LEU A 59 -19.84 -28.40 6.95
CA LEU A 59 -19.18 -27.11 6.72
C LEU A 59 -17.83 -27.09 7.46
N PRO A 60 -16.72 -27.45 6.81
CA PRO A 60 -15.42 -27.51 7.47
C PRO A 60 -14.82 -26.13 7.76
N ALA A 61 -13.92 -26.06 8.73
CA ALA A 61 -13.04 -24.91 8.91
C ALA A 61 -12.25 -24.65 7.61
N GLY A 62 -12.00 -23.37 7.32
CA GLY A 62 -11.44 -22.89 6.07
C GLY A 62 -12.48 -22.65 4.97
N SER A 63 -13.74 -23.06 5.15
CA SER A 63 -14.80 -22.72 4.19
C SER A 63 -14.98 -21.21 4.07
N GLU A 64 -15.05 -20.74 2.83
CA GLU A 64 -15.25 -19.34 2.49
C GLU A 64 -16.72 -19.02 2.23
N GLY A 65 -17.11 -17.81 2.60
CA GLY A 65 -18.45 -17.33 2.38
C GLY A 65 -18.52 -15.81 2.36
N LYS A 66 -19.71 -15.30 2.09
CA LYS A 66 -20.00 -13.88 2.05
C LYS A 66 -20.98 -13.49 3.15
N VAL A 67 -20.69 -12.42 3.88
CA VAL A 67 -21.58 -11.85 4.88
C VAL A 67 -22.80 -11.28 4.17
N LEU A 68 -24.00 -11.77 4.54
CA LEU A 68 -25.27 -11.35 3.94
C LEU A 68 -25.98 -10.34 4.82
N CYS A 69 -25.96 -10.56 6.14
CA CYS A 69 -26.82 -9.88 7.10
C CYS A 69 -26.21 -9.80 8.50
N GLY A 70 -26.50 -8.67 9.18
CA GLY A 70 -26.30 -8.46 10.60
C GLY A 70 -27.63 -8.29 11.34
N ASN A 71 -27.69 -8.69 12.60
CA ASN A 71 -28.87 -8.53 13.45
C ASN A 71 -28.54 -7.76 14.74
N PRO A 72 -29.09 -6.57 14.97
CA PRO A 72 -28.76 -5.74 16.14
C PRO A 72 -29.27 -6.36 17.45
N ARG A 73 -30.24 -7.28 17.41
CA ARG A 73 -30.67 -8.04 18.60
C ARG A 73 -29.67 -9.15 18.97
N PHE A 74 -28.84 -9.56 18.01
CA PHE A 74 -27.83 -10.60 18.16
C PHE A 74 -26.47 -10.12 17.62
N ASP A 75 -25.97 -8.99 18.15
CA ASP A 75 -24.71 -8.36 17.71
C ASP A 75 -23.48 -9.31 17.67
N LYS A 76 -23.52 -10.48 18.30
CA LYS A 76 -22.43 -11.48 18.18
C LYS A 76 -22.58 -12.46 17.01
N TRP A 77 -23.55 -12.24 16.13
CA TRP A 77 -23.93 -13.16 15.06
C TRP A 77 -24.11 -12.44 13.74
N VAL A 78 -23.69 -13.12 12.69
CA VAL A 78 -23.89 -12.69 11.31
C VAL A 78 -24.36 -13.86 10.48
N GLN A 79 -25.12 -13.55 9.44
CA GLN A 79 -25.54 -14.54 8.46
C GLN A 79 -24.52 -14.55 7.33
N VAL A 80 -24.02 -15.74 6.98
CA VAL A 80 -23.03 -15.94 5.93
C VAL A 80 -23.55 -16.96 4.92
N GLY A 81 -23.45 -16.64 3.63
CA GLY A 81 -23.65 -17.58 2.54
C GLY A 81 -22.31 -18.18 2.14
N PHE A 82 -22.11 -19.48 2.37
CA PHE A 82 -20.85 -20.17 2.03
C PHE A 82 -20.84 -20.64 0.58
N PHE A 83 -19.73 -20.45 -0.13
CA PHE A 83 -19.65 -20.62 -1.60
C PHE A 83 -19.92 -22.05 -2.07
N ASP A 84 -19.40 -23.05 -1.33
CA ASP A 84 -19.46 -24.47 -1.70
C ASP A 84 -20.28 -25.31 -0.72
N TRP A 85 -21.29 -24.71 -0.08
CA TRP A 85 -22.12 -25.38 0.91
C TRP A 85 -23.60 -25.36 0.53
N ASP A 86 -24.16 -26.55 0.27
CA ASP A 86 -25.50 -26.71 -0.27
C ASP A 86 -26.64 -26.60 0.77
N ASN A 87 -26.31 -26.74 2.05
CA ASN A 87 -27.30 -26.78 3.14
C ASN A 87 -27.78 -25.40 3.61
N GLY A 88 -27.30 -24.31 3.00
CA GLY A 88 -27.57 -22.94 3.42
C GLY A 88 -28.39 -22.08 2.47
N GLY A 89 -28.73 -22.55 1.26
CA GLY A 89 -29.30 -21.71 0.20
C GLY A 89 -28.28 -20.72 -0.38
N ARG A 90 -28.21 -20.58 -1.71
CA ARG A 90 -27.09 -19.90 -2.40
C ARG A 90 -27.51 -18.58 -3.08
N ASP A 91 -28.00 -17.59 -2.33
CA ASP A 91 -28.14 -16.24 -2.90
C ASP A 91 -27.14 -15.28 -2.29
N LEU A 92 -25.95 -15.29 -2.88
CA LEU A 92 -24.80 -14.49 -2.46
C LEU A 92 -24.89 -13.02 -2.91
N ASN A 93 -26.03 -12.62 -3.47
CA ASN A 93 -26.31 -11.29 -3.98
C ASN A 93 -27.48 -10.60 -3.27
N HIS A 94 -28.15 -11.29 -2.34
CA HIS A 94 -29.16 -10.70 -1.49
C HIS A 94 -28.54 -10.25 -0.16
N PHE A 95 -28.45 -8.94 0.03
CA PHE A 95 -27.97 -8.33 1.27
C PHE A 95 -29.14 -7.69 1.99
N CYS A 96 -29.24 -7.86 3.31
CA CYS A 96 -30.25 -7.13 4.08
C CYS A 96 -29.67 -5.87 4.72
N GLU A 97 -30.54 -4.86 4.87
CA GLU A 97 -30.26 -3.75 5.76
C GLU A 97 -30.14 -4.24 7.21
N CYS A 98 -29.38 -3.52 8.03
CA CYS A 98 -29.19 -3.82 9.44
C CYS A 98 -30.51 -4.23 10.15
N GLY A 99 -30.54 -5.44 10.72
CA GLY A 99 -31.71 -5.95 11.44
C GLY A 99 -32.85 -6.45 10.56
N GLY A 100 -32.61 -6.54 9.26
CA GLY A 100 -33.39 -7.37 8.37
C GLY A 100 -33.33 -8.83 8.79
N ILE A 101 -34.45 -9.52 8.61
CA ILE A 101 -34.49 -10.97 8.58
C ILE A 101 -34.37 -11.29 7.09
N ASP A 102 -33.33 -12.00 6.67
CA ASP A 102 -33.25 -12.50 5.30
C ASP A 102 -34.57 -13.19 4.95
N SER A 103 -35.28 -12.65 3.97
CA SER A 103 -36.60 -13.14 3.56
C SER A 103 -36.53 -14.50 2.89
N ASP A 104 -35.33 -14.93 2.49
CA ASP A 104 -35.14 -16.08 1.63
C ASP A 104 -34.54 -17.28 2.39
N GLY A 105 -34.01 -17.07 3.61
CA GLY A 105 -33.41 -18.13 4.43
C GLY A 105 -32.16 -18.75 3.79
N LYS A 106 -31.41 -17.97 3.00
CA LYS A 106 -30.31 -18.43 2.13
C LYS A 106 -28.92 -18.12 2.71
N GLY A 107 -28.79 -18.16 4.03
CA GLY A 107 -27.51 -18.06 4.70
C GLY A 107 -27.54 -18.65 6.09
N TRP A 108 -26.37 -18.92 6.64
CA TRP A 108 -26.23 -19.56 7.95
C TRP A 108 -25.77 -18.57 9.01
N TRP A 109 -26.43 -18.62 10.17
CA TRP A 109 -26.03 -17.81 11.31
C TRP A 109 -24.81 -18.40 11.99
N VAL A 110 -23.72 -17.64 12.00
CA VAL A 110 -22.44 -17.97 12.61
C VAL A 110 -22.03 -16.87 13.57
N ARG A 111 -21.15 -17.19 14.52
CA ARG A 111 -20.65 -16.18 15.47
C ARG A 111 -19.51 -15.38 14.85
N CYS A 112 -19.43 -14.10 15.17
CA CYS A 112 -18.36 -13.22 14.69
C CYS A 112 -16.96 -13.78 14.99
N ASN A 113 -16.76 -14.32 16.20
CA ASN A 113 -15.48 -14.87 16.63
C ASN A 113 -15.12 -16.23 16.01
N THR A 114 -16.01 -16.80 15.21
CA THR A 114 -15.76 -18.02 14.42
C THR A 114 -15.40 -17.69 12.98
N LEU A 115 -15.36 -16.41 12.63
CA LEU A 115 -14.97 -15.91 11.33
C LEU A 115 -13.68 -15.13 11.46
N ALA A 116 -12.88 -15.18 10.41
CA ALA A 116 -11.89 -14.18 10.13
C ALA A 116 -12.22 -13.52 8.80
N PRO A 117 -11.74 -12.29 8.55
CA PRO A 117 -11.71 -11.73 7.22
C PRO A 117 -11.18 -12.79 6.26
N GLY A 118 -11.95 -13.08 5.22
CA GLY A 118 -11.54 -14.00 4.16
C GLY A 118 -10.27 -13.47 3.51
N PRO A 119 -9.59 -14.27 2.67
CA PRO A 119 -8.88 -13.63 1.58
C PRO A 119 -9.95 -12.78 0.89
N ALA A 120 -9.84 -11.45 1.03
CA ALA A 120 -10.78 -10.54 0.41
C ALA A 120 -10.97 -11.00 -1.04
N LEU A 121 -12.17 -10.88 -1.62
CA LEU A 121 -12.24 -10.80 -3.07
C LEU A 121 -11.32 -9.65 -3.43
N ARG A 122 -10.09 -9.96 -3.82
CA ARG A 122 -8.99 -9.01 -3.66
C ARG A 122 -9.36 -7.85 -4.56
N HIS A 123 -9.56 -6.70 -3.95
CA HIS A 123 -9.48 -5.46 -4.68
C HIS A 123 -8.23 -5.55 -5.56
N GLY A 124 -8.41 -5.27 -6.83
CA GLY A 124 -7.27 -5.05 -7.68
C GLY A 124 -6.86 -3.60 -7.57
N ALA A 125 -5.63 -3.33 -7.99
CA ALA A 125 -5.20 -1.97 -8.22
C ALA A 125 -5.98 -1.39 -9.41
N CYS A 126 -6.62 -0.26 -9.17
CA CYS A 126 -7.26 0.54 -10.20
C CYS A 126 -6.61 1.90 -10.28
N CYS A 127 -6.13 2.26 -11.47
CA CYS A 127 -5.57 3.57 -11.73
C CYS A 127 -6.67 4.54 -12.16
N LEU A 128 -6.94 5.53 -11.30
CA LEU A 128 -7.88 6.61 -11.55
C LEU A 128 -7.16 7.95 -11.53
N GLY A 129 -6.94 8.52 -12.71
CA GLY A 129 -6.31 9.84 -12.85
C GLY A 129 -4.94 9.93 -12.16
N GLY A 130 -4.09 8.92 -12.35
CA GLY A 130 -2.74 8.86 -11.77
C GLY A 130 -2.68 8.30 -10.33
N HIS A 131 -3.82 7.99 -9.71
CA HIS A 131 -3.87 7.48 -8.34
C HIS A 131 -4.32 6.03 -8.29
N CYS A 132 -3.63 5.23 -7.47
CA CYS A 132 -4.04 3.86 -7.21
C CYS A 132 -5.15 3.81 -6.17
N VAL A 133 -6.30 3.23 -6.52
CA VAL A 133 -7.35 2.87 -5.57
C VAL A 133 -7.60 1.37 -5.59
N ALA A 134 -7.67 0.75 -4.41
CA ALA A 134 -8.05 -0.65 -4.29
C ALA A 134 -9.57 -0.76 -4.48
N THR A 135 -10.02 -1.36 -5.59
CA THR A 135 -11.45 -1.53 -5.92
C THR A 135 -11.69 -2.78 -6.77
N PHE A 136 -12.95 -3.09 -7.10
CA PHE A 136 -13.29 -4.14 -8.06
C PHE A 136 -13.17 -3.66 -9.52
N GLU A 137 -12.91 -4.59 -10.44
CA GLU A 137 -12.83 -4.33 -11.88
C GLU A 137 -14.06 -3.56 -12.43
N PRO A 138 -15.32 -3.95 -12.13
CA PRO A 138 -16.48 -3.21 -12.65
C PRO A 138 -16.53 -1.77 -12.15
N ASP A 139 -16.18 -1.53 -10.88
CA ASP A 139 -16.17 -0.19 -10.29
C ASP A 139 -15.04 0.66 -10.84
N CYS A 140 -13.88 0.05 -11.10
CA CYS A 140 -12.75 0.70 -11.77
C CYS A 140 -13.15 1.19 -13.16
N LEU A 141 -13.69 0.30 -13.99
CA LEU A 141 -14.10 0.60 -15.35
C LEU A 141 -15.25 1.62 -15.39
N ASN A 142 -16.22 1.52 -14.47
CA ASN A 142 -17.33 2.48 -14.37
C ASN A 142 -16.87 3.89 -13.99
N ARG A 143 -15.74 4.01 -13.28
CA ARG A 143 -15.12 5.29 -12.91
C ARG A 143 -14.13 5.79 -13.96
N GLY A 144 -13.98 5.08 -15.08
CA GLY A 144 -13.06 5.43 -16.17
C GLY A 144 -11.59 5.15 -15.85
N GLY A 145 -11.32 4.24 -14.91
CA GLY A 145 -9.96 3.84 -14.55
C GLY A 145 -9.47 2.61 -15.31
N GLU A 146 -8.19 2.35 -15.17
CA GLU A 146 -7.53 1.14 -15.68
C GLU A 146 -7.34 0.13 -14.55
N PHE A 147 -7.90 -1.07 -14.71
CA PHE A 147 -7.78 -2.13 -13.71
C PHE A 147 -6.55 -2.97 -14.01
N LEU A 148 -5.53 -2.91 -13.14
CA LEU A 148 -4.24 -3.58 -13.34
C LEU A 148 -4.27 -5.09 -13.05
N GLY A 149 -5.37 -5.56 -12.46
CA GLY A 149 -5.58 -6.97 -12.16
C GLY A 149 -5.95 -7.20 -10.72
N ARG A 150 -6.62 -8.33 -10.50
CA ARG A 150 -6.96 -8.80 -9.15
C ARG A 150 -5.69 -9.10 -8.37
N ASP A 151 -5.73 -8.88 -7.07
CA ASP A 151 -4.63 -9.20 -6.15
C ASP A 151 -3.39 -8.32 -6.29
N ILE A 152 -3.41 -7.34 -7.19
CA ILE A 152 -2.39 -6.31 -7.26
C ILE A 152 -2.67 -5.30 -6.15
N GLU A 153 -1.76 -5.20 -5.19
CA GLU A 153 -1.84 -4.27 -4.07
C GLU A 153 -1.62 -2.84 -4.56
N CYS A 154 -2.47 -1.90 -4.16
CA CYS A 154 -2.26 -0.50 -4.51
C CYS A 154 -1.08 0.11 -3.76
N MET A 155 -0.07 0.51 -4.51
CA MET A 155 1.06 1.30 -4.01
C MET A 155 0.98 2.73 -4.59
N PRO A 156 1.52 3.76 -3.90
CA PRO A 156 1.47 5.15 -4.37
C PRO A 156 1.99 5.32 -5.81
N ASP A 157 3.06 4.61 -6.15
CA ASP A 157 3.74 4.71 -7.45
C ASP A 157 3.19 3.72 -8.49
N LEU A 158 2.18 2.93 -8.13
CA LEU A 158 1.65 1.90 -9.02
C LEU A 158 0.85 2.49 -10.19
N CYS A 159 0.28 3.68 -10.00
CA CYS A 159 -0.55 4.36 -10.99
C CYS A 159 -0.02 5.74 -11.37
N GLY A 160 1.06 6.18 -10.73
CA GLY A 160 1.82 7.35 -11.14
C GLY A 160 2.86 6.93 -12.17
N CYS A 161 3.32 7.89 -12.96
CA CYS A 161 4.32 7.68 -14.01
C CYS A 161 5.74 7.81 -13.42
N GLY A 162 5.87 7.47 -12.13
CA GLY A 162 7.01 7.86 -11.29
C GLY A 162 7.01 9.35 -10.94
N GLU A 163 8.10 9.77 -10.31
CA GLU A 163 8.51 11.17 -10.22
C GLU A 163 9.64 11.39 -11.23
N PRO A 164 9.79 12.58 -11.83
CA PRO A 164 10.88 12.86 -12.76
C PRO A 164 12.25 12.54 -12.15
N VAL A 165 13.11 11.88 -12.93
CA VAL A 165 14.46 11.49 -12.50
C VAL A 165 15.47 12.54 -12.97
N ASP A 166 16.02 13.31 -12.03
CA ASP A 166 17.00 14.37 -12.34
C ASP A 166 18.36 13.80 -12.81
N CYS A 167 18.76 12.61 -12.34
CA CYS A 167 20.04 11.97 -12.66
C CYS A 167 19.87 10.46 -12.93
N PRO A 168 19.46 10.07 -14.15
CA PRO A 168 19.19 8.68 -14.51
C PRO A 168 20.47 7.89 -14.81
N ASP A 169 21.04 7.24 -13.79
CA ASP A 169 22.10 6.22 -13.91
C ASP A 169 21.45 4.82 -14.04
N LEU A 170 21.27 4.39 -15.29
CA LEU A 170 20.54 3.17 -15.64
C LEU A 170 21.42 1.91 -15.56
N ASP A 171 22.73 2.04 -15.76
CA ASP A 171 23.64 0.90 -15.66
C ASP A 171 24.25 0.73 -14.25
N GLY A 172 24.01 1.69 -13.36
CA GLY A 172 24.37 1.67 -11.95
C GLY A 172 25.86 1.90 -11.69
N ASN A 173 26.57 2.53 -12.63
CA ASN A 173 28.02 2.74 -12.52
C ASN A 173 28.40 4.00 -11.70
N GLY A 174 27.41 4.76 -11.26
CA GLY A 174 27.55 5.97 -10.44
C GLY A 174 27.76 7.25 -11.22
N VAL A 175 27.69 7.23 -12.57
CA VAL A 175 27.77 8.42 -13.42
C VAL A 175 26.73 8.35 -14.53
N VAL A 176 26.13 9.48 -14.88
CA VAL A 176 25.27 9.56 -16.07
C VAL A 176 26.13 9.83 -17.30
N ASP A 177 26.26 8.84 -18.18
CA ASP A 177 27.04 8.89 -19.42
C ASP A 177 26.34 8.20 -20.61
N ILE A 178 27.10 7.91 -21.67
CA ILE A 178 26.53 7.32 -22.90
C ILE A 178 26.11 5.85 -22.69
N GLN A 179 26.61 5.18 -21.65
CA GLN A 179 26.19 3.83 -21.31
C GLN A 179 24.75 3.81 -20.80
N ASP A 180 24.30 4.84 -20.08
CA ASP A 180 22.90 4.95 -19.66
C ASP A 180 21.97 5.12 -20.86
N ALA A 181 22.36 5.96 -21.82
CA ALA A 181 21.59 6.13 -23.05
C ALA A 181 21.51 4.82 -23.85
N HIS A 182 22.59 4.03 -23.88
CA HIS A 182 22.56 2.70 -24.48
C HIS A 182 21.65 1.74 -23.72
N GLU A 183 21.67 1.79 -22.39
CA GLU A 183 20.83 0.93 -21.55
C GLU A 183 19.34 1.24 -21.76
N PHE A 184 18.95 2.52 -21.80
CA PHE A 184 17.60 2.95 -22.16
C PHE A 184 17.17 2.41 -23.53
N ILE A 185 18.02 2.57 -24.56
CA ILE A 185 17.71 2.10 -25.91
C ILE A 185 17.49 0.58 -25.92
N PHE A 186 18.30 -0.18 -25.19
CA PHE A 186 18.15 -1.64 -25.11
C PHE A 186 16.91 -2.07 -24.35
N GLN A 187 16.52 -1.35 -23.29
CA GLN A 187 15.24 -1.57 -22.61
C GLN A 187 14.06 -1.24 -23.54
N PHE A 188 14.12 -0.12 -24.26
CA PHE A 188 13.07 0.33 -25.18
C PHE A 188 12.79 -0.69 -26.30
N PHE A 189 13.83 -1.31 -26.86
CA PHE A 189 13.69 -2.35 -27.88
C PHE A 189 13.49 -3.76 -27.31
N GLY A 190 13.34 -3.92 -26.00
CA GLY A 190 13.10 -5.20 -25.34
C GLY A 190 14.29 -6.17 -25.41
N TRP A 191 15.51 -5.64 -25.51
CA TRP A 191 16.75 -6.43 -25.48
C TRP A 191 17.24 -6.67 -24.05
N ARG A 192 16.64 -5.98 -23.07
CA ARG A 192 16.83 -6.18 -21.63
C ARG A 192 15.58 -6.76 -21.00
N PRO A 193 15.72 -7.56 -19.92
CA PRO A 193 14.59 -8.04 -19.14
C PRO A 193 13.94 -6.94 -18.30
N GLU A 194 14.68 -5.89 -17.95
CA GLU A 194 14.16 -4.70 -17.28
C GLU A 194 13.24 -3.91 -18.23
N PRO A 195 12.05 -3.47 -17.77
CA PRO A 195 11.19 -2.63 -18.57
C PRO A 195 11.84 -1.25 -18.78
N PRO A 196 11.60 -0.60 -19.93
CA PRO A 196 12.07 0.76 -20.11
C PRO A 196 11.37 1.71 -19.13
N GLN A 197 12.13 2.69 -18.65
CA GLN A 197 11.72 3.60 -17.60
C GLN A 197 11.21 4.91 -18.21
N ASP A 198 10.08 5.41 -17.71
CA ASP A 198 9.62 6.77 -17.95
C ASP A 198 10.38 7.69 -16.97
N LEU A 199 11.27 8.52 -17.52
CA LEU A 199 12.20 9.35 -16.76
C LEU A 199 11.65 10.76 -16.53
N ASN A 200 10.75 11.23 -17.41
CA ASN A 200 10.17 12.57 -17.30
C ASN A 200 8.79 12.58 -16.59
N ALA A 201 8.29 11.39 -16.25
CA ALA A 201 7.01 11.12 -15.60
C ALA A 201 5.79 11.63 -16.39
N ASP A 202 5.82 11.55 -17.71
CA ASP A 202 4.72 11.94 -18.59
C ASP A 202 3.81 10.78 -19.04
N CYS A 203 4.09 9.57 -18.55
CA CYS A 203 3.39 8.32 -18.79
C CYS A 203 3.66 7.68 -20.16
N GLU A 204 4.59 8.22 -20.95
CA GLU A 204 5.00 7.67 -22.22
C GLU A 204 6.50 7.37 -22.16
N VAL A 205 6.88 6.11 -22.33
CA VAL A 205 8.29 5.79 -22.61
C VAL A 205 8.56 6.16 -24.07
N ASP A 206 9.28 7.26 -24.31
CA ASP A 206 9.53 7.78 -25.65
C ASP A 206 10.90 8.49 -25.82
N GLY A 207 11.01 9.35 -26.83
CA GLY A 207 12.25 10.08 -27.10
C GLY A 207 12.55 11.19 -26.10
N LEU A 208 11.57 11.67 -25.34
CA LEU A 208 11.71 12.69 -24.31
C LEU A 208 12.47 12.14 -23.10
N ASP A 209 12.30 10.86 -22.75
CA ASP A 209 13.11 10.20 -21.72
C ASP A 209 14.57 10.09 -22.11
N LEU A 210 14.83 9.69 -23.36
CA LEU A 210 16.20 9.64 -23.87
C LEU A 210 16.84 11.04 -23.87
N ILE A 211 16.06 12.09 -24.14
CA ILE A 211 16.55 13.47 -24.07
C ILE A 211 16.97 13.82 -22.65
N LEU A 212 16.26 13.38 -21.61
CA LEU A 212 16.68 13.61 -20.21
C LEU A 212 18.03 13.00 -19.91
N ILE A 213 18.28 11.76 -20.34
CA ILE A 213 19.59 11.12 -20.16
C ILE A 213 20.66 11.96 -20.84
N LEU A 214 20.44 12.33 -22.11
CA LEU A 214 21.41 13.09 -22.89
C LEU A 214 21.68 14.49 -22.32
N ASP A 215 20.69 15.14 -21.72
CA ASP A 215 20.84 16.44 -21.05
C ASP A 215 21.55 16.31 -19.69
N ALA A 216 21.43 15.15 -19.03
CA ALA A 216 22.10 14.84 -17.77
C ALA A 216 23.57 14.39 -17.92
N ILE A 217 24.00 13.96 -19.12
CA ILE A 217 25.37 13.49 -19.37
C ILE A 217 26.41 14.55 -18.97
N GLY A 218 27.27 14.18 -18.01
CA GLY A 218 28.32 15.07 -17.49
C GLY A 218 27.84 16.21 -16.60
N HIS A 219 26.53 16.32 -16.36
CA HIS A 219 25.92 17.26 -15.41
C HIS A 219 25.57 16.59 -14.07
N CYS A 220 25.26 15.29 -14.11
CA CYS A 220 25.03 14.44 -12.96
C CYS A 220 26.32 13.72 -12.56
N VAL A 221 27.25 14.49 -11.99
CA VAL A 221 28.31 13.94 -11.16
C VAL A 221 27.87 14.20 -9.75
N GLU A 222 27.30 13.18 -9.10
CA GLU A 222 27.31 13.14 -7.64
C GLU A 222 28.74 13.53 -7.23
N PRO A 223 28.94 14.54 -6.35
CA PRO A 223 30.27 14.73 -5.80
C PRO A 223 30.62 13.36 -5.23
N ILE A 224 31.65 12.72 -5.80
CA ILE A 224 32.34 11.62 -5.14
C ILE A 224 32.52 12.15 -3.74
N GLU A 225 31.72 11.68 -2.78
CA GLU A 225 32.01 11.88 -1.38
C GLU A 225 33.42 11.34 -1.31
N GLU A 226 34.40 12.25 -1.17
CA GLU A 226 35.78 11.85 -0.94
C GLU A 226 35.66 10.76 0.11
N PRO A 227 36.09 9.51 -0.19
CA PRO A 227 35.96 8.43 0.76
C PRO A 227 36.45 8.99 2.08
N PRO A 228 35.60 9.00 3.13
CA PRO A 228 35.77 9.89 4.27
C PRO A 228 37.22 9.82 4.66
N ALA A 229 37.92 10.96 4.49
CA ALA A 229 39.38 11.04 4.54
C ALA A 229 39.85 10.07 5.62
N GLU A 230 40.52 8.98 5.21
CA GLU A 230 40.92 7.86 6.06
C GLU A 230 41.18 8.42 7.45
N ALA A 231 40.31 8.04 8.40
CA ALA A 231 40.40 8.55 9.77
C ALA A 231 41.87 8.51 10.16
N ALA A 232 42.43 9.66 10.53
CA ALA A 232 43.83 9.78 10.94
C ALA A 232 44.20 8.54 11.75
N PRO A 233 45.35 7.89 11.46
CA PRO A 233 45.70 6.59 12.04
C PRO A 233 45.36 6.64 13.53
N GLN A 234 44.41 5.78 13.94
CA GLN A 234 44.00 5.76 15.34
C GLN A 234 45.29 5.60 16.16
N PRO A 235 45.52 6.44 17.18
CA PRO A 235 46.71 6.28 18.01
C PRO A 235 46.74 4.83 18.47
N ASP A 236 47.91 4.19 18.32
CA ASP A 236 48.11 2.80 18.73
C ASP A 236 47.58 2.66 20.17
N PRO A 237 46.74 1.64 20.45
CA PRO A 237 46.19 1.47 21.79
C PRO A 237 47.34 1.41 22.79
N ASP A 238 47.23 2.17 23.89
CA ASP A 238 48.25 2.18 24.93
C ASP A 238 48.52 0.74 25.41
N PRO A 239 49.78 0.35 25.62
CA PRO A 239 50.13 -1.01 26.02
C PRO A 239 49.45 -1.37 27.34
N THR A 240 48.88 -2.58 27.40
CA THR A 240 48.18 -3.11 28.58
C THR A 240 48.99 -4.18 29.29
N GLY A 241 48.67 -4.42 30.57
CA GLY A 241 49.41 -5.29 31.48
C GLY A 241 48.68 -5.48 32.80
N ALA A 242 49.23 -6.31 33.69
CA ALA A 242 48.62 -6.66 34.96
C ALA A 242 48.79 -5.55 36.00
N CYS A 243 47.67 -5.11 36.58
CA CYS A 243 47.60 -4.17 37.68
C CYS A 243 46.98 -4.84 38.91
N CYS A 244 47.78 -5.03 39.97
CA CYS A 244 47.40 -5.74 41.18
C CYS A 244 47.15 -4.77 42.34
N THR A 245 45.98 -4.84 42.98
CA THR A 245 45.67 -4.11 44.22
C THR A 245 45.25 -5.10 45.31
N GLY A 246 46.20 -5.47 46.16
CA GLY A 246 45.97 -6.53 47.14
C GLY A 246 45.80 -7.89 46.46
N ASP A 247 44.66 -8.55 46.68
CA ASP A 247 44.34 -9.85 46.10
C ASP A 247 43.57 -9.76 44.77
N GLU A 248 43.30 -8.54 44.27
CA GLU A 248 42.60 -8.32 43.00
C GLU A 248 43.57 -7.87 41.90
N CYS A 249 43.57 -8.59 40.77
CA CYS A 249 44.32 -8.23 39.58
C CYS A 249 43.38 -7.95 38.40
N ARG A 250 43.68 -6.90 37.63
CA ARG A 250 43.01 -6.62 36.35
C ARG A 250 44.00 -6.18 35.27
N ILE A 251 43.62 -6.37 34.01
CA ILE A 251 44.33 -5.78 32.87
C ILE A 251 43.96 -4.29 32.78
N ALA A 252 44.97 -3.43 32.73
CA ALA A 252 44.83 -1.98 32.61
C ALA A 252 45.98 -1.43 31.77
N THR A 253 45.99 -0.13 31.47
CA THR A 253 47.22 0.59 31.09
C THR A 253 47.99 0.99 32.35
N GLU A 254 49.30 1.29 32.24
CA GLU A 254 50.11 1.75 33.38
C GLU A 254 49.51 3.01 34.03
N ALA A 255 49.00 3.94 33.21
CA ALA A 255 48.39 5.20 33.68
C ALA A 255 47.07 4.97 34.43
N GLU A 256 46.33 3.92 34.09
CA GLU A 256 45.07 3.57 34.73
C GLU A 256 45.26 2.64 35.94
N CYS A 257 46.50 2.24 36.24
CA CYS A 257 46.78 1.34 37.35
C CYS A 257 46.82 2.09 38.68
N ASN A 258 45.85 1.81 39.56
CA ASN A 258 45.80 2.33 40.93
C ASN A 258 46.49 1.39 41.95
N GLY A 259 47.30 0.45 41.47
CA GLY A 259 47.97 -0.61 42.25
C GLY A 259 49.41 -0.83 41.81
N GLU A 260 49.92 -2.04 42.02
CA GLU A 260 51.24 -2.47 41.54
C GLU A 260 51.13 -2.92 40.08
N TRP A 261 51.85 -2.23 39.20
CA TRP A 261 51.96 -2.57 37.79
C TRP A 261 53.08 -3.59 37.58
N LEU A 262 52.74 -4.76 37.02
CA LEU A 262 53.71 -5.85 36.84
C LEU A 262 54.46 -5.81 35.50
N GLY A 263 54.04 -4.94 34.58
CA GLY A 263 54.67 -4.75 33.28
C GLY A 263 53.73 -4.95 32.10
N GLU A 264 54.15 -4.47 30.94
CA GLU A 264 53.46 -4.66 29.66
C GLU A 264 53.33 -6.16 29.32
N ALA A 265 52.16 -6.54 28.80
CA ALA A 265 51.80 -7.90 28.40
C ALA A 265 51.85 -8.96 29.52
N VAL A 266 52.03 -8.56 30.78
CA VAL A 266 51.86 -9.45 31.93
C VAL A 266 50.37 -9.67 32.18
N THR A 267 49.97 -10.92 32.38
CA THR A 267 48.58 -11.32 32.64
C THR A 267 48.33 -11.53 34.13
N CYS A 268 47.06 -11.50 34.56
CA CYS A 268 46.68 -11.71 35.96
C CYS A 268 46.67 -13.19 36.42
N ASP A 269 47.23 -14.09 35.62
CA ASP A 269 47.23 -15.53 35.87
C ASP A 269 48.55 -16.03 36.51
N ASP A 270 49.54 -15.14 36.69
CA ASP A 270 50.86 -15.42 37.30
C ASP A 270 50.90 -15.05 38.79
#